data_AF-A0A0J7L0H8-F1
#
_entry.id   AF-A0A0J7L0H8-F1
#
_cell.length_a   1.000
_cell.length_b   1.000
_cell.length_c   1.000
_cell.angle_alpha   90.00
_cell.angle_beta   90.00
_cell.angle_gamma   90.00
#
_symmetry.space_group_name_H-M   'P 1'
#
loop_
_entity.id
_entity.type
_entity.pdbx_description
1 polymer ?
#
loop_
_entity_poly.entity_id
_entity_poly.type
_entity_poly.pdbx_seq_one_letter_code
_entity_poly.pdbx_strand_id
1 'polypeptide(L)'
;DRRNFVRAPPPGVEFAWDFEAVQPMAQATLALDPNLEAMRFELVPKVISEENFWRNYFYRVSLLRQGYELNAMASSQQQEAESNSNQTLASTTDSIDHTQGSRRRADTLRVLLVTLDSDARSFL
;
A
#
# COMPACT_ATOMS: atom_id res chain seq x y z
N ASP A 1 15.19 2.10 7.06
CA ASP A 1 16.39 1.36 6.53
C ASP A 1 16.87 1.92 5.19
N ARG A 2 18.14 2.37 5.11
CA ARG A 2 18.79 2.89 3.89
C ARG A 2 18.79 1.91 2.71
N ARG A 3 18.82 0.60 2.98
CA ARG A 3 18.86 -0.46 1.95
C ARG A 3 17.65 -0.44 1.03
N ASN A 4 16.51 0.03 1.51
CA ASN A 4 15.27 0.14 0.73
C ASN A 4 15.38 1.12 -0.44
N PHE A 5 16.28 2.10 -0.36
CA PHE A 5 16.45 3.14 -1.38
C PHE A 5 17.55 2.82 -2.39
N VAL A 6 18.54 2.01 -2.03
CA VAL A 6 19.73 1.75 -2.87
C VAL A 6 19.74 0.39 -3.55
N ARG A 7 18.98 -0.58 -3.04
CA ARG A 7 18.92 -1.92 -3.65
C ARG A 7 17.87 -1.97 -4.74
N ALA A 8 18.33 -2.15 -5.96
CA ALA A 8 17.50 -2.37 -7.13
C ALA A 8 16.52 -3.55 -6.94
N PRO A 9 15.36 -3.52 -7.62
CA PRO A 9 14.56 -4.72 -7.81
C PRO A 9 15.41 -5.85 -8.40
N PRO A 10 15.19 -7.12 -7.99
CA PRO A 10 15.89 -8.25 -8.57
C PRO A 10 15.72 -8.29 -10.11
N PRO A 11 16.75 -8.72 -10.87
CA PRO A 11 16.63 -8.84 -12.31
C PRO A 11 15.54 -9.86 -12.67
N GLY A 12 14.75 -9.54 -13.70
CA GLY A 12 13.67 -10.41 -14.18
C GLY A 12 12.38 -10.35 -13.38
N VAL A 13 12.29 -9.57 -12.30
CA VAL A 13 11.00 -9.32 -11.64
C VAL A 13 10.12 -8.45 -12.52
N GLU A 14 8.85 -8.84 -12.64
CA GLU A 14 7.85 -8.05 -13.35
C GLU A 14 7.43 -6.87 -12.44
N PHE A 15 7.91 -5.68 -12.77
CA PHE A 15 7.59 -4.44 -12.09
C PHE A 15 7.46 -3.34 -13.13
N ALA A 16 6.22 -2.99 -13.47
CA ALA A 16 5.92 -1.91 -14.39
C ALA A 16 6.49 -0.60 -13.82
N TRP A 17 7.38 0.02 -14.59
CA TRP A 17 8.12 1.20 -14.17
C TRP A 17 8.16 2.22 -15.30
N ASP A 18 7.71 3.44 -14.99
CA ASP A 18 7.82 4.61 -15.84
C ASP A 18 8.08 5.80 -14.91
N PHE A 19 9.25 6.41 -15.05
CA PHE A 19 9.72 7.47 -14.17
C PHE A 19 8.86 8.74 -14.25
N GLU A 20 8.38 9.09 -15.44
CA GLU A 20 7.58 10.29 -15.67
C GLU A 20 6.17 10.10 -15.11
N ALA A 21 5.59 8.91 -15.35
CA ALA A 21 4.24 8.60 -14.87
C ALA A 21 4.12 8.63 -13.33
N VAL A 22 5.21 8.31 -12.60
CA VAL A 22 5.21 8.28 -11.13
C VAL A 22 5.59 9.61 -10.48
N GLN A 23 6.06 10.62 -11.22
CA GLN A 23 6.47 11.91 -10.64
C GLN A 23 5.42 12.56 -9.75
N PRO A 24 4.12 12.65 -10.14
CA PRO A 24 3.11 13.28 -9.29
C PRO A 24 2.92 12.54 -7.96
N MET A 25 2.99 11.21 -8.01
CA MET A 25 2.89 10.35 -6.83
C MET A 25 4.10 10.54 -5.91
N ALA A 26 5.31 10.60 -6.49
CA ALA A 26 6.55 10.84 -5.78
C ALA A 26 6.49 12.17 -5.00
N GLN A 27 6.07 13.26 -5.64
CA GLN A 27 5.93 14.58 -5.00
C GLN A 27 4.91 14.55 -3.86
N ALA A 28 3.74 13.93 -4.08
CA ALA A 28 2.74 13.77 -3.03
C ALA A 28 3.26 12.94 -1.85
N THR A 29 4.06 11.90 -2.12
CA THR A 29 4.66 11.06 -1.08
C THR A 29 5.68 11.84 -0.25
N LEU A 30 6.55 12.65 -0.88
CA LEU A 30 7.49 13.51 -0.16
C LEU A 30 6.79 14.50 0.76
N ALA A 31 5.68 15.10 0.31
CA ALA A 31 4.91 16.05 1.12
C ALA A 31 4.28 15.41 2.37
N LEU A 32 4.06 14.09 2.35
CA LEU A 32 3.47 13.33 3.45
C LEU A 32 4.52 12.73 4.39
N ASP A 33 5.73 12.46 3.89
CA ASP A 33 6.79 11.80 4.64
C ASP A 33 8.11 12.63 4.67
N PRO A 34 8.32 13.44 5.71
CA PRO A 34 9.55 14.23 5.85
C PRO A 34 10.80 13.38 6.07
N ASN A 35 10.68 12.14 6.57
CA ASN A 35 11.83 11.25 6.71
C ASN A 35 12.27 10.73 5.34
N LEU A 36 11.31 10.45 4.44
CA LEU A 36 11.60 10.11 3.05
C LEU A 36 12.30 11.27 2.33
N GLU A 37 11.87 12.50 2.57
CA GLU A 37 12.51 13.69 2.02
C GLU A 37 13.96 13.84 2.50
N ALA A 38 14.20 13.68 3.81
CA ALA A 38 15.55 13.71 4.37
C ALA A 38 16.46 12.63 3.75
N MET A 39 15.94 11.40 3.59
CA MET A 39 16.67 10.31 2.93
C MET A 39 16.95 10.61 1.45
N ARG A 40 15.99 11.19 0.71
CA ARG A 40 16.21 11.60 -0.69
C ARG A 40 17.32 12.64 -0.78
N PHE A 41 17.30 13.65 0.10
CA PHE A 41 18.33 14.70 0.14
C PHE A 41 19.74 14.16 0.49
N GLU A 42 19.82 13.15 1.35
CA GLU A 42 21.09 12.50 1.67
C GLU A 42 21.61 11.65 0.50
N LEU A 43 20.73 10.93 -0.19
CA LEU A 43 21.13 9.91 -1.17
C LEU A 43 21.22 10.41 -2.62
N VAL A 44 20.45 11.43 -3.00
CA VAL A 44 20.34 11.90 -4.39
C VAL A 44 21.01 13.26 -4.55
N PRO A 45 21.82 13.48 -5.61
CA PRO A 45 22.36 12.51 -6.56
C PRO A 45 23.61 11.77 -6.04
N LYS A 46 23.94 11.93 -4.74
CA LYS A 46 25.26 11.57 -4.17
C LYS A 46 25.59 10.08 -4.25
N VAL A 47 24.59 9.22 -4.08
CA VAL A 47 24.72 7.76 -3.95
C VAL A 47 23.97 7.06 -5.09
N ILE A 48 22.84 7.62 -5.51
CA ILE A 48 21.94 7.03 -6.49
C ILE A 48 21.24 8.15 -7.27
N SER A 49 20.88 7.87 -8.53
CA SER A 49 20.08 8.79 -9.33
C SER A 49 18.65 8.93 -8.77
N GLU A 50 18.00 10.04 -9.07
CA GLU A 50 16.62 10.25 -8.64
C GLU A 50 15.67 9.16 -9.16
N GLU A 51 15.81 8.78 -10.43
CA GLU A 51 15.02 7.71 -11.02
C GLU A 51 15.19 6.38 -10.26
N ASN A 52 16.42 5.98 -9.98
CA ASN A 52 16.65 4.72 -9.31
C ASN A 52 16.22 4.76 -7.83
N PHE A 53 16.33 5.91 -7.16
CA PHE A 53 15.77 6.09 -5.82
C PHE A 53 14.27 5.78 -5.80
N TRP A 54 13.52 6.39 -6.72
CA TRP A 54 12.08 6.18 -6.82
C TRP A 54 11.72 4.77 -7.27
N ARG A 55 12.46 4.20 -8.23
CA ARG A 55 12.27 2.82 -8.69
C ARG A 55 12.39 1.83 -7.54
N ASN A 56 13.42 2.01 -6.73
CA ASN A 56 13.68 1.14 -5.59
C ASN A 56 12.61 1.31 -4.50
N TYR A 57 12.26 2.55 -4.16
CA TYR A 57 11.24 2.85 -3.17
C TYR A 57 9.87 2.27 -3.55
N PHE A 58 9.36 2.58 -4.75
CA PHE A 58 8.04 2.10 -5.16
C PHE A 58 7.98 0.59 -5.36
N TYR A 59 9.11 -0.06 -5.68
CA TYR A 59 9.19 -1.51 -5.66
C TYR A 59 9.00 -2.08 -4.24
N ARG A 60 9.58 -1.47 -3.20
CA ARG A 60 9.33 -1.91 -1.81
C ARG A 60 7.88 -1.70 -1.40
N VAL A 61 7.30 -0.57 -1.79
CA VAL A 61 5.87 -0.28 -1.54
C VAL A 61 4.96 -1.30 -2.24
N SER A 62 5.28 -1.71 -3.47
CA SER A 62 4.47 -2.70 -4.18
C SER A 62 4.50 -4.08 -3.52
N LEU A 63 5.66 -4.51 -3.01
CA LEU A 63 5.78 -5.75 -2.23
C LEU A 63 4.98 -5.71 -0.94
N LEU A 64 5.05 -4.59 -0.21
CA LEU A 64 4.28 -4.40 1.01
C LEU A 64 2.78 -4.51 0.71
N ARG A 65 2.30 -3.80 -0.32
CA ARG A 65 0.90 -3.83 -0.72
C ARG A 65 0.42 -5.24 -1.08
N GLN A 66 1.20 -5.99 -1.86
CA GLN A 66 0.87 -7.38 -2.19
C GLN A 66 0.80 -8.26 -0.94
N GLY A 67 1.74 -8.08 0.00
CA GLY A 67 1.73 -8.80 1.28
C GLY A 67 0.48 -8.52 2.13
N TYR A 68 0.04 -7.26 2.20
CA TYR A 68 -1.19 -6.89 2.90
C TYR A 68 -2.45 -7.49 2.26
N GLU A 69 -2.55 -7.45 0.93
CA GLU A 69 -3.68 -8.03 0.20
C GLU A 69 -3.80 -9.55 0.46
N LEU A 70 -2.68 -10.27 0.44
CA LEU A 70 -2.65 -11.70 0.75
C LEU A 70 -3.03 -12.00 2.21
N ASN A 71 -2.54 -11.20 3.16
CA ASN A 71 -2.85 -11.40 4.58
C ASN A 71 -4.32 -11.09 4.90
N ALA A 72 -4.89 -10.07 4.25
CA ALA A 72 -6.31 -9.73 4.38
C ALA A 72 -7.19 -10.90 3.90
N MET A 73 -6.89 -11.50 2.75
CA MET A 73 -7.62 -12.66 2.23
C MET A 73 -7.51 -13.89 3.16
N ALA A 74 -6.32 -14.15 3.72
CA ALA A 74 -6.11 -15.25 4.65
C ALA A 74 -6.92 -15.07 5.95
N SER A 75 -7.01 -13.84 6.44
CA SER A 75 -7.79 -13.49 7.64
C SER A 75 -9.31 -13.63 7.40
N SER A 76 -9.79 -13.33 6.18
CA SER A 76 -11.19 -13.52 5.80
C SER A 76 -11.60 -15.00 5.71
N GLN A 77 -10.71 -15.87 5.20
CA GLN A 77 -10.98 -17.32 5.11
C GLN A 77 -11.06 -17.99 6.49
N GLN A 78 -10.35 -17.48 7.49
CA GLN A 78 -10.43 -18.00 8.87
C GLN A 78 -11.78 -17.64 9.53
N GLN A 79 -12.35 -16.47 9.24
CA GLN A 79 -13.66 -16.04 9.78
C GLN A 79 -14.85 -16.80 9.17
N GLU A 80 -14.75 -17.24 7.91
CA GLU A 80 -15.80 -18.05 7.26
C GLU A 80 -15.83 -19.50 7.79
N ALA A 81 -14.69 -20.06 8.18
CA ALA A 81 -14.63 -21.40 8.77
C ALA A 81 -15.22 -21.49 10.19
N GLU A 82 -15.22 -20.38 10.95
CA GLU A 82 -15.79 -20.31 12.30
C GLU A 82 -17.29 -19.96 12.31
N SER A 83 -17.84 -19.45 11.19
CA SER A 83 -19.24 -19.03 11.10
C SER A 83 -20.23 -20.16 10.76
N ASN A 84 -19.75 -21.37 10.43
CA ASN A 84 -20.64 -22.49 10.04
C ASN A 84 -21.21 -23.32 11.22
N SER A 85 -21.07 -22.85 12.48
CA SER A 85 -21.56 -23.58 13.66
C SER A 85 -22.88 -23.07 14.25
N ASN A 86 -23.52 -22.03 13.71
CA ASN A 86 -24.82 -21.55 14.24
C ASN A 86 -25.77 -21.12 13.12
N GLN A 87 -26.37 -22.08 12.41
CA GLN A 87 -27.57 -21.83 11.62
C GLN A 87 -28.81 -22.33 12.37
N THR A 88 -29.45 -21.44 13.14
CA THR A 88 -30.89 -21.56 13.41
C THR A 88 -31.54 -20.19 13.61
N LEU A 89 -32.44 -19.86 12.68
CA LEU A 89 -33.68 -19.07 12.83
C LEU A 89 -33.58 -17.55 13.12
N ALA A 90 -33.91 -16.73 12.11
CA ALA A 90 -34.92 -15.64 12.11
C ALA A 90 -34.56 -14.62 11.00
N SER A 91 -35.28 -14.57 9.88
CA SER A 91 -36.55 -13.84 9.64
C SER A 91 -36.37 -12.38 9.16
N THR A 92 -36.72 -12.19 7.88
CA THR A 92 -37.50 -11.08 7.26
C THR A 92 -36.99 -9.64 7.15
N THR A 93 -37.11 -9.14 5.89
CA THR A 93 -37.39 -7.76 5.41
C THR A 93 -36.38 -6.66 5.78
N ASP A 94 -35.90 -5.78 4.90
CA ASP A 94 -36.62 -5.03 3.88
C ASP A 94 -35.62 -4.40 2.88
N SER A 95 -36.16 -3.93 1.76
CA SER A 95 -35.49 -3.30 0.61
C SER A 95 -34.56 -2.14 0.97
N ILE A 96 -33.49 -1.88 0.18
CA ILE A 96 -32.98 -0.52 -0.17
C ILE A 96 -31.93 -0.61 -1.30
N ASP A 97 -32.32 -0.04 -2.44
CA ASP A 97 -31.62 0.88 -3.34
C ASP A 97 -30.20 0.56 -3.90
N HIS A 98 -30.17 0.49 -5.24
CA HIS A 98 -29.00 0.44 -6.10
C HIS A 98 -28.42 1.85 -6.30
N THR A 99 -27.43 2.28 -5.49
CA THR A 99 -26.41 3.24 -5.97
C THR A 99 -25.13 3.21 -5.11
N GLN A 100 -24.20 2.28 -5.34
CA GLN A 100 -22.92 2.26 -4.62
C GLN A 100 -21.72 1.90 -5.52
N GLY A 101 -21.43 2.74 -6.51
CA GLY A 101 -20.27 2.60 -7.39
C GLY A 101 -19.08 3.54 -7.10
N SER A 102 -19.28 4.62 -6.35
CA SER A 102 -18.27 5.72 -6.29
C SER A 102 -17.64 5.98 -4.91
N ARG A 103 -18.21 5.43 -3.81
CA ARG A 103 -17.70 5.69 -2.44
C ARG A 103 -16.56 4.75 -2.01
N ARG A 104 -16.51 3.52 -2.54
CA ARG A 104 -15.56 2.50 -2.08
C ARG A 104 -14.09 2.88 -2.31
N ARG A 105 -13.78 3.61 -3.38
CA ARG A 105 -12.40 4.02 -3.67
C ARG A 105 -11.87 5.07 -2.70
N ALA A 106 -12.72 6.02 -2.29
CA ALA A 106 -12.31 7.07 -1.35
C ALA A 106 -12.14 6.53 0.08
N ASP A 107 -13.04 5.64 0.52
CA ASP A 107 -12.93 5.00 1.84
C ASP A 107 -11.69 4.09 1.94
N THR A 108 -11.33 3.39 0.87
CA THR A 108 -10.12 2.53 0.85
C THR A 108 -8.83 3.36 0.95
N LEU A 109 -8.76 4.50 0.25
CA LEU A 109 -7.60 5.41 0.32
C LEU A 109 -7.50 6.09 1.70
N ARG A 110 -8.63 6.38 2.33
CA ARG A 110 -8.65 6.97 3.68
C ARG A 110 -8.26 5.96 4.76
N VAL A 111 -8.68 4.70 4.62
CA VAL A 111 -8.24 3.62 5.51
C VAL A 111 -6.75 3.33 5.34
N LEU A 112 -6.21 3.30 4.11
CA LEU A 112 -4.77 3.13 3.88
C LEU A 112 -3.93 4.25 4.52
N LEU A 113 -4.35 5.52 4.42
CA LEU A 113 -3.67 6.65 5.05
C LEU A 113 -3.73 6.61 6.58
N VAL A 114 -4.84 6.16 7.16
CA VAL A 114 -5.00 6.06 8.63
C VAL A 114 -4.23 4.87 9.20
N THR A 115 -4.19 3.72 8.51
CA THR A 115 -3.44 2.53 8.99
C THR A 115 -1.92 2.67 8.81
N LEU A 116 -1.45 3.54 7.91
CA LEU A 116 -0.02 3.81 7.74
C LEU A 116 0.58 4.65 8.88
N ASP A 117 -0.22 5.39 9.66
CA ASP A 117 0.30 6.24 10.73
C ASP A 117 0.75 5.44 11.99
N SER A 118 0.13 4.29 12.26
CA SER A 118 0.42 3.51 13.47
C SER A 118 1.51 2.44 13.31
N ASP A 119 1.69 1.86 12.11
CA ASP A 119 2.65 0.74 11.94
C ASP A 119 3.94 1.14 11.20
N ALA A 120 3.92 2.16 10.34
CA ALA A 120 5.09 2.54 9.53
C ALA A 120 6.21 3.24 10.34
N ARG A 121 5.90 3.72 11.55
CA ARG A 121 6.88 4.36 12.45
C ARG A 121 7.84 3.37 13.11
N SER A 122 7.58 2.06 13.05
CA SER A 122 8.44 1.05 13.67
C SER A 122 9.47 0.42 12.73
N PHE A 123 9.39 0.66 11.42
CA PHE A 123 10.22 -0.03 10.42
C PHE A 123 10.97 0.86 9.40
N LEU A 124 10.84 2.19 9.46
CA LEU A 124 11.73 3.11 8.72
C LEU A 124 12.89 3.58 9.59
#